data_AF-A0A9J7LJB9-F1
#
_entry.id   AF-A0A9J7LJB9-F1
#
_cell.length_a   1.000
_cell.length_b   1.000
_cell.length_c   1.000
_cell.angle_alpha   90.00
_cell.angle_beta   90.00
_cell.angle_gamma   90.00
#
_symmetry.space_group_name_H-M   'P 1'
#
loop_
_entity.id
_entity.type
_entity.pdbx_description
1 polymer ?
#
loop_
_entity_poly.entity_id
_entity_poly.type
_entity_poly.pdbx_seq_one_letter_code
_entity_poly.pdbx_strand_id
1 'polypeptide(L)'
;MDAFENGRFQNKPFIVGSTTEEAVMFISCVFAKLPTVEYEAMVYGLFPADAAKVLLAYPPSGTGDEQSVAAELVTHYLFSCPVRKTLRTAARRGDSDVWLYVFAHALAQGWPKEVSCCNGHVCHASDLFFEFQSLKLTKYNYTHDEQVLADSMAYYYGNFAHTGDPNKPGSHMAQGKPAIPWPPYLQSEGFRNVRFDVPEDSIDQQYLQERCDFWDSINPYP
;
A
#
# COMPACT_ATOMS: atom_id res chain seq x y z
N MET A 1 10.01 -12.46 7.36
CA MET A 1 8.97 -13.10 6.48
C MET A 1 8.79 -14.62 6.69
N ASP A 2 9.73 -15.27 7.39
CA ASP A 2 9.87 -16.72 7.51
C ASP A 2 8.65 -17.48 8.00
N ALA A 3 7.83 -16.90 8.88
CA ALA A 3 6.65 -17.58 9.41
C ALA A 3 5.66 -17.93 8.29
N PHE A 4 5.34 -16.98 7.41
CA PHE A 4 4.49 -17.22 6.24
C PHE A 4 5.13 -18.23 5.29
N GLU A 5 6.42 -18.05 4.98
CA GLU A 5 7.16 -18.93 4.06
C GLU A 5 7.22 -20.37 4.54
N ASN A 6 7.20 -20.60 5.86
CA ASN A 6 7.21 -21.92 6.47
C ASN A 6 5.81 -22.43 6.87
N GLY A 7 4.74 -21.70 6.55
CA GLY A 7 3.36 -22.11 6.88
C GLY A 7 3.04 -22.03 8.37
N ARG A 8 3.80 -21.25 9.14
CA ARG A 8 3.64 -21.03 10.58
C ARG A 8 2.78 -19.80 10.85
N PHE A 9 1.61 -19.74 10.23
CA PHE A 9 0.63 -18.68 10.43
C PHE A 9 -0.77 -19.30 10.57
N GLN A 10 -1.70 -18.54 11.14
CA GLN A 10 -3.07 -19.01 11.33
C GLN A 10 -3.79 -19.00 9.99
N ASN A 11 -4.47 -20.11 9.65
CA ASN A 11 -5.38 -20.14 8.51
C ASN A 11 -6.67 -19.38 8.89
N LYS A 12 -6.70 -18.11 8.53
CA LYS A 12 -7.80 -17.17 8.75
C LYS A 12 -7.93 -16.27 7.53
N PRO A 13 -9.15 -15.82 7.20
CA PRO A 13 -9.34 -14.74 6.24
C PRO A 13 -8.56 -13.50 6.67
N PHE A 14 -7.93 -12.79 5.73
CA PHE A 14 -7.28 -11.51 6.03
C PHE A 14 -7.23 -10.54 4.84
N ILE A 15 -7.30 -9.25 5.18
CA ILE A 15 -7.07 -8.13 4.27
C ILE A 15 -5.72 -7.52 4.65
N VAL A 16 -4.88 -7.22 3.66
CA VAL A 16 -3.67 -6.41 3.83
C VAL A 16 -3.55 -5.47 2.63
N GLY A 17 -2.95 -4.30 2.82
CA GLY A 17 -2.65 -3.40 1.71
C GLY A 17 -1.53 -2.44 2.04
N SER A 18 -1.35 -1.49 1.13
CA SER A 18 -0.41 -0.38 1.29
C SER A 18 -0.96 0.87 0.62
N THR A 19 -0.44 2.02 1.00
CA THR A 19 -0.58 3.23 0.18
C THR A 19 0.40 3.17 -1.01
N THR A 20 0.19 4.01 -2.04
CA THR A 20 1.07 4.04 -3.22
C THR A 20 2.39 4.78 -2.99
N GLU A 21 2.46 5.64 -1.96
CA GLU A 21 3.61 6.50 -1.66
C GLU A 21 4.01 6.44 -0.17
N GLU A 22 3.98 5.24 0.41
CA GLU A 22 4.24 4.97 1.84
C GLU A 22 5.41 5.77 2.39
N ALA A 23 6.54 5.77 1.69
CA ALA A 23 7.78 6.34 2.21
C ALA A 23 8.03 7.82 1.91
N VAL A 24 7.13 8.52 1.20
CA VAL A 24 7.26 9.98 1.02
C VAL A 24 7.33 10.68 2.37
N MET A 25 6.52 10.24 3.34
CA MET A 25 6.55 10.81 4.68
C MET A 25 7.91 10.61 5.37
N PHE A 26 8.49 9.41 5.27
CA PHE A 26 9.72 9.06 5.96
C PHE A 26 10.98 9.66 5.33
N ILE A 27 10.90 10.09 4.07
CA ILE A 27 12.02 10.71 3.34
C ILE A 27 11.84 12.23 3.27
N SER A 28 10.77 12.70 2.66
CA SER A 28 10.58 14.11 2.32
C SER A 28 10.17 14.99 3.50
N CYS A 29 9.67 14.41 4.60
CA CYS A 29 9.40 15.18 5.83
C CYS A 29 10.61 15.25 6.77
N VAL A 30 11.59 14.36 6.58
CA VAL A 30 12.78 14.25 7.44
C VAL A 30 13.95 15.03 6.85
N PHE A 31 14.15 14.90 5.54
CA PHE A 31 15.24 15.53 4.84
C PHE A 31 14.72 16.75 4.06
N ALA A 32 15.49 17.83 4.00
CA ALA A 32 15.20 18.94 3.10
C ALA A 32 15.68 18.67 1.66
N LYS A 33 16.67 17.78 1.53
CA LYS A 33 17.30 17.33 0.30
C LYS A 33 18.03 16.02 0.60
N LEU A 34 18.09 15.10 -0.36
CA LEU A 34 18.91 13.89 -0.27
C LEU A 34 19.97 13.90 -1.38
N PRO A 35 21.23 14.29 -1.08
CA PRO A 35 22.32 14.25 -2.07
C PRO A 35 22.56 12.85 -2.63
N THR A 36 22.97 12.76 -3.90
CA THR A 36 23.26 11.49 -4.58
C THR A 36 24.23 10.59 -3.80
N VAL A 37 25.29 11.17 -3.22
CA VAL A 37 26.26 10.42 -2.41
C VAL A 37 25.65 9.81 -1.14
N GLU A 38 24.68 10.50 -0.52
CA GLU A 38 23.98 9.99 0.67
C GLU A 38 22.97 8.91 0.29
N TYR A 39 22.29 9.08 -0.85
CA TYR A 39 21.41 8.06 -1.42
C TYR A 39 22.18 6.76 -1.74
N GLU A 40 23.31 6.87 -2.43
CA GLU A 40 24.16 5.71 -2.73
C GLU A 40 24.66 5.05 -1.44
N ALA A 41 25.15 5.85 -0.47
CA ALA A 41 25.60 5.34 0.82
C ALA A 41 24.48 4.60 1.59
N MET A 42 23.25 5.13 1.56
CA MET A 42 22.07 4.47 2.11
C MET A 42 21.82 3.11 1.43
N VAL A 43 21.87 3.05 0.10
CA VAL A 43 21.68 1.79 -0.64
C VAL A 43 22.77 0.77 -0.32
N TYR A 44 24.04 1.17 -0.27
CA TYR A 44 25.15 0.29 0.14
C TYR A 44 25.04 -0.17 1.59
N GLY A 45 24.54 0.69 2.48
CA GLY A 45 24.35 0.37 3.89
C GLY A 45 23.21 -0.63 4.12
N LEU A 46 22.09 -0.47 3.41
CA LEU A 46 20.92 -1.34 3.54
C LEU A 46 21.09 -2.68 2.81
N PHE A 47 21.77 -2.68 1.66
CA PHE A 47 21.86 -3.84 0.76
C PHE A 47 23.32 -4.16 0.40
N PRO A 48 24.22 -4.45 1.35
CA PRO A 48 25.65 -4.55 1.08
C PRO A 48 26.03 -5.60 0.01
N ALA A 49 25.25 -6.67 -0.13
CA ALA A 49 25.48 -7.71 -1.14
C ALA A 49 24.85 -7.42 -2.51
N ASP A 50 23.81 -6.58 -2.57
CA ASP A 50 22.97 -6.38 -3.76
C ASP A 50 22.87 -4.91 -4.20
N ALA A 51 23.64 -4.01 -3.57
CA ALA A 51 23.59 -2.57 -3.79
C ALA A 51 23.67 -2.17 -5.27
N ALA A 52 24.55 -2.81 -6.05
CA ALA A 52 24.66 -2.55 -7.49
C ALA A 52 23.37 -2.91 -8.25
N LYS A 53 22.68 -3.98 -7.87
CA LYS A 53 21.39 -4.37 -8.48
C LYS A 53 20.28 -3.40 -8.05
N VAL A 54 20.31 -2.96 -6.79
CA VAL A 54 19.34 -1.97 -6.27
C VAL A 54 19.53 -0.62 -6.97
N LEU A 55 20.76 -0.12 -7.11
CA LEU A 55 21.04 1.11 -7.86
C LEU A 55 20.73 0.99 -9.35
N LEU A 56 20.76 -0.22 -9.93
CA LEU A 56 20.31 -0.43 -11.30
C LEU A 56 18.78 -0.38 -11.41
N ALA A 57 18.07 -0.95 -10.43
CA ALA A 57 16.61 -0.93 -10.38
C ALA A 57 16.06 0.47 -10.03
N TYR A 58 16.77 1.21 -9.18
CA TYR A 58 16.45 2.55 -8.70
C TYR A 58 17.66 3.47 -8.95
N PRO A 59 17.89 3.90 -10.19
CA PRO A 59 19.03 4.75 -10.51
C PRO A 59 18.85 6.13 -9.88
N PRO A 60 19.94 6.79 -9.44
CA PRO A 60 19.90 8.20 -9.08
C PRO A 60 19.22 9.03 -10.18
N SER A 61 18.43 10.02 -9.77
CA SER A 61 17.64 10.89 -10.65
C SER A 61 18.50 11.77 -11.56
N GLY A 62 19.78 11.98 -11.22
CA GLY A 62 20.69 12.87 -11.92
C GLY A 62 20.42 14.36 -11.65
N THR A 63 19.47 14.68 -10.77
CA THR A 63 19.12 16.06 -10.39
C THR A 63 19.96 16.58 -9.21
N GLY A 64 20.63 15.67 -8.50
CA GLY A 64 21.35 15.94 -7.26
C GLY A 64 20.46 15.97 -6.02
N ASP A 65 19.17 15.68 -6.15
CA ASP A 65 18.23 15.45 -5.06
C ASP A 65 17.44 14.15 -5.29
N GLU A 66 17.73 13.14 -4.46
CA GLU A 66 17.27 11.77 -4.64
C GLU A 66 16.06 11.40 -3.76
N GLN A 67 15.39 12.39 -3.17
CA GLN A 67 14.26 12.12 -2.28
C GLN A 67 13.15 11.29 -2.94
N SER A 68 12.80 11.60 -4.19
CA SER A 68 11.74 10.88 -4.90
C SER A 68 12.11 9.42 -5.16
N VAL A 69 13.32 9.15 -5.67
CA VAL A 69 13.75 7.77 -5.93
C VAL A 69 14.02 6.98 -4.65
N ALA A 70 14.49 7.64 -3.59
CA ALA A 70 14.59 7.04 -2.27
C ALA A 70 13.22 6.68 -1.69
N ALA A 71 12.22 7.56 -1.81
CA ALA A 71 10.86 7.29 -1.38
C ALA A 71 10.22 6.14 -2.18
N GLU A 72 10.39 6.07 -3.50
CA GLU A 72 9.92 4.94 -4.31
C GLU A 72 10.60 3.62 -3.87
N LEU A 73 11.93 3.65 -3.71
CA LEU A 73 12.71 2.49 -3.27
C LEU A 73 12.20 1.97 -1.92
N VAL A 74 12.10 2.85 -0.91
CA VAL A 74 11.68 2.47 0.45
C VAL A 74 10.21 2.04 0.48
N THR A 75 9.33 2.67 -0.32
CA THR A 75 7.93 2.25 -0.48
C THR A 75 7.83 0.79 -0.93
N HIS A 76 8.58 0.43 -1.98
CA HIS A 76 8.55 -0.93 -2.50
C HIS A 76 9.24 -1.93 -1.56
N TYR A 77 10.42 -1.59 -1.04
CA TYR A 77 11.22 -2.46 -0.18
C TYR A 77 10.54 -2.77 1.16
N LEU A 78 10.07 -1.73 1.87
CA LEU A 78 9.65 -1.84 3.26
C LEU A 78 8.14 -2.09 3.40
N PHE A 79 7.33 -1.73 2.40
CA PHE A 79 5.87 -1.78 2.50
C PHE A 79 5.24 -2.66 1.41
N SER A 80 5.18 -2.19 0.16
CA SER A 80 4.31 -2.81 -0.85
C SER A 80 4.73 -4.23 -1.25
N CYS A 81 6.04 -4.49 -1.42
CA CYS A 81 6.49 -5.81 -1.85
C CYS A 81 6.46 -6.87 -0.74
N PRO A 82 6.82 -6.58 0.53
CA PRO A 82 6.54 -7.49 1.65
C PRO A 82 5.06 -7.86 1.78
N VAL A 83 4.15 -6.88 1.62
CA VAL A 83 2.69 -7.12 1.61
C VAL A 83 2.30 -8.10 0.51
N ARG A 84 2.71 -7.83 -0.74
CA ARG A 84 2.47 -8.73 -1.88
C ARG A 84 3.04 -10.13 -1.64
N LYS A 85 4.27 -10.22 -1.13
CA LYS A 85 4.92 -11.51 -0.87
C LYS A 85 4.19 -12.31 0.21
N THR A 86 3.68 -11.65 1.24
CA THR A 86 2.84 -12.28 2.29
C THR A 86 1.61 -12.92 1.68
N LEU A 87 0.84 -12.15 0.91
CA LEU A 87 -0.38 -12.61 0.25
C LEU A 87 -0.11 -13.74 -0.76
N ARG A 88 0.93 -13.60 -1.60
CA ARG A 88 1.31 -14.66 -2.54
C ARG A 88 1.74 -15.94 -1.83
N THR A 89 2.40 -15.82 -0.68
CA THR A 89 2.82 -16.98 0.11
C THR A 89 1.62 -17.69 0.72
N ALA A 90 0.65 -16.95 1.29
CA ALA A 90 -0.60 -17.52 1.78
C ALA A 90 -1.39 -18.22 0.66
N ALA A 91 -1.59 -17.55 -0.48
CA ALA A 91 -2.29 -18.10 -1.64
C ALA A 91 -1.64 -19.39 -2.17
N ARG A 92 -0.31 -19.44 -2.29
CA ARG A 92 0.42 -20.66 -2.71
C ARG A 92 0.29 -21.82 -1.72
N ARG A 93 0.02 -21.53 -0.45
CA ARG A 93 -0.20 -22.52 0.61
C ARG A 93 -1.65 -22.98 0.69
N GLY A 94 -2.54 -22.44 -0.15
CA GLY A 94 -3.91 -22.89 -0.30
C GLY A 94 -4.95 -21.98 0.37
N ASP A 95 -4.55 -20.84 0.93
CA ASP A 95 -5.52 -19.87 1.47
C ASP A 95 -6.21 -19.14 0.31
N SER A 96 -7.53 -19.29 0.23
CA SER A 96 -8.37 -18.63 -0.78
C SER A 96 -8.91 -17.27 -0.32
N ASP A 97 -8.88 -17.02 0.98
CA ASP A 97 -9.59 -15.92 1.64
C ASP A 97 -8.61 -14.81 2.01
N VAL A 98 -7.92 -14.30 0.99
CA VAL A 98 -6.89 -13.28 1.16
C VAL A 98 -7.12 -12.15 0.17
N TRP A 99 -7.07 -10.91 0.62
CA TRP A 99 -7.42 -9.75 -0.21
C TRP A 99 -6.35 -8.67 -0.11
N LEU A 100 -6.00 -8.09 -1.27
CA LEU A 100 -5.09 -6.96 -1.38
C LEU A 100 -5.89 -5.68 -1.66
N TYR A 101 -5.59 -4.60 -0.93
CA TYR A 101 -5.92 -3.24 -1.39
C TYR A 101 -4.66 -2.44 -1.70
N VAL A 102 -4.83 -1.47 -2.59
CA VAL A 102 -3.86 -0.40 -2.85
C VAL A 102 -4.59 0.92 -2.68
N PHE A 103 -4.21 1.70 -1.69
CA PHE A 103 -4.78 3.03 -1.48
C PHE A 103 -3.97 4.06 -2.28
N ALA A 104 -4.67 4.87 -3.08
CA ALA A 104 -4.01 5.70 -4.08
C ALA A 104 -4.54 7.14 -4.21
N HIS A 105 -5.38 7.56 -3.26
CA HIS A 105 -5.95 8.90 -3.26
C HIS A 105 -5.19 9.85 -2.33
N ALA A 106 -4.70 10.98 -2.85
CA ALA A 106 -4.12 12.03 -2.03
C ALA A 106 -5.23 12.93 -1.45
N LEU A 107 -5.19 13.17 -0.13
CA LEU A 107 -6.19 13.97 0.56
C LEU A 107 -6.35 15.37 -0.07
N ALA A 108 -7.55 15.69 -0.58
CA ALA A 108 -7.79 16.88 -1.38
C ALA A 108 -7.56 18.20 -0.61
N GLN A 109 -7.83 18.19 0.69
CA GLN A 109 -7.60 19.35 1.57
C GLN A 109 -6.14 19.48 2.04
N GLY A 110 -5.29 18.53 1.65
CA GLY A 110 -3.90 18.44 2.11
C GLY A 110 -3.78 18.01 3.57
N TRP A 111 -2.55 18.04 4.04
CA TRP A 111 -2.13 17.58 5.36
C TRP A 111 -1.91 18.75 6.33
N PRO A 112 -1.91 18.49 7.65
CA PRO A 112 -1.44 19.44 8.65
C PRO A 112 -0.04 20.00 8.30
N LYS A 113 0.24 21.22 8.75
CA LYS A 113 1.46 21.95 8.38
C LYS A 113 2.73 21.16 8.71
N GLU A 114 2.71 20.44 9.82
CA GLU A 114 3.80 19.64 10.36
C GLU A 114 4.22 18.50 9.41
N VAL A 115 3.32 18.05 8.53
CA VAL A 115 3.52 16.99 7.54
C VAL A 115 3.12 17.44 6.14
N SER A 116 3.33 18.73 5.83
CA SER A 116 3.00 19.35 4.54
C SER A 116 3.78 18.81 3.34
N CYS A 117 4.91 18.15 3.58
CA CYS A 117 5.62 17.25 2.65
C CYS A 117 4.70 16.23 1.97
N CYS A 118 3.59 15.83 2.61
CA CYS A 118 2.62 14.88 2.07
C CYS A 118 1.49 15.53 1.26
N ASN A 119 1.48 16.85 1.09
CA ASN A 119 0.48 17.52 0.28
C ASN A 119 0.56 17.05 -1.18
N GLY A 120 -0.54 16.52 -1.71
CA GLY A 120 -0.57 15.94 -3.05
C GLY A 120 0.06 14.54 -3.17
N HIS A 121 0.42 13.92 -2.04
CA HIS A 121 1.00 12.57 -1.99
C HIS A 121 0.13 11.60 -1.17
N VAL A 122 0.24 10.33 -1.51
CA VAL A 122 -0.47 9.21 -0.85
C VAL A 122 0.40 8.59 0.24
N CYS A 123 0.80 9.43 1.19
CA CYS A 123 1.72 9.06 2.27
C CYS A 123 1.17 7.94 3.17
N HIS A 124 2.08 7.31 3.92
CA HIS A 124 1.76 6.32 4.96
C HIS A 124 0.61 6.77 5.87
N ALA A 125 -0.31 5.84 6.14
CA ALA A 125 -1.49 6.02 6.98
C ALA A 125 -2.56 7.02 6.45
N SER A 126 -2.45 7.49 5.20
CA SER A 126 -3.48 8.34 4.58
C SER A 126 -4.83 7.62 4.43
N ASP A 127 -4.80 6.32 4.19
CA ASP A 127 -5.96 5.44 4.08
C ASP A 127 -6.80 5.41 5.36
N LEU A 128 -6.17 5.54 6.53
CA LEU A 128 -6.86 5.53 7.83
C LEU A 128 -7.84 6.69 7.99
N PHE A 129 -7.59 7.84 7.33
CA PHE A 129 -8.56 8.93 7.33
C PHE A 129 -9.89 8.45 6.74
N PHE A 130 -9.85 7.67 5.66
CA PHE A 130 -11.03 7.19 4.94
C PHE A 130 -11.64 5.97 5.63
N GLU A 131 -10.83 5.01 6.06
CA GLU A 131 -11.28 3.80 6.75
C GLU A 131 -12.12 4.11 8.00
N PHE A 132 -11.63 5.05 8.83
CA PHE A 132 -12.32 5.46 10.06
C PHE A 132 -13.24 6.67 9.87
N GLN A 133 -13.34 7.19 8.64
CA GLN A 133 -14.03 8.45 8.32
C GLN A 133 -13.67 9.60 9.27
N SER A 134 -12.40 9.66 9.70
CA SER A 134 -11.97 10.42 10.86
C SER A 134 -11.86 11.93 10.60
N LEU A 135 -11.91 12.40 9.34
CA LEU A 135 -11.95 13.84 9.05
C LEU A 135 -13.17 14.53 9.65
N LYS A 136 -14.28 13.80 9.84
CA LYS A 136 -15.50 14.28 10.53
C LYS A 136 -15.25 14.69 11.99
N LEU A 137 -14.15 14.25 12.59
CA LEU A 137 -13.71 14.64 13.94
C LEU A 137 -12.83 15.90 13.93
N THR A 138 -12.56 16.47 12.76
CA THR A 138 -11.71 17.63 12.55
C THR A 138 -12.51 18.81 11.98
N LYS A 139 -11.82 19.89 11.60
CA LYS A 139 -12.43 21.03 10.87
C LYS A 139 -12.53 20.83 9.35
N TYR A 140 -12.00 19.72 8.84
CA TYR A 140 -11.91 19.40 7.42
C TYR A 140 -13.08 18.49 7.01
N ASN A 141 -13.54 18.61 5.76
CA ASN A 141 -14.66 17.80 5.24
C ASN A 141 -14.29 17.10 3.94
N TYR A 142 -14.63 15.82 3.78
CA TYR A 142 -14.45 15.14 2.51
C TYR A 142 -15.14 15.91 1.37
N THR A 143 -14.52 15.90 0.19
CA THR A 143 -15.26 16.17 -1.06
C THR A 143 -16.34 15.11 -1.27
N HIS A 144 -17.21 15.30 -2.27
CA HIS A 144 -18.23 14.31 -2.59
C HIS A 144 -17.61 12.94 -2.91
N ASP A 145 -16.65 12.91 -3.82
CA ASP A 145 -16.01 11.68 -4.25
C ASP A 145 -15.16 11.04 -3.14
N GLU A 146 -14.53 11.86 -2.29
CA GLU A 146 -13.84 11.37 -1.09
C GLU A 146 -14.79 10.71 -0.08
N GLN A 147 -16.02 11.22 0.05
CA GLN A 147 -17.02 10.59 0.91
C GLN A 147 -17.49 9.26 0.30
N VAL A 148 -17.64 9.17 -1.02
CA VAL A 148 -17.94 7.90 -1.73
C VAL A 148 -16.83 6.88 -1.50
N LEU A 149 -15.56 7.29 -1.62
CA LEU A 149 -14.40 6.45 -1.32
C LEU A 149 -14.42 5.94 0.14
N ALA A 150 -14.63 6.86 1.10
CA ALA A 150 -14.69 6.52 2.53
C ALA A 150 -15.85 5.55 2.86
N ASP A 151 -17.01 5.72 2.22
CA ASP A 151 -18.16 4.83 2.38
C ASP A 151 -17.89 3.45 1.75
N SER A 152 -17.19 3.39 0.62
CA SER A 152 -16.76 2.13 0.00
C SER A 152 -15.81 1.34 0.90
N MET A 153 -14.78 1.99 1.45
CA MET A 153 -13.86 1.35 2.40
C MET A 153 -14.61 0.84 3.64
N ALA A 154 -15.47 1.67 4.24
CA ALA A 154 -16.27 1.28 5.40
C ALA A 154 -17.19 0.08 5.11
N TYR A 155 -17.77 0.00 3.91
CA TYR A 155 -18.57 -1.15 3.47
C TYR A 155 -17.76 -2.43 3.47
N TYR A 156 -16.59 -2.44 2.81
CA TYR A 156 -15.76 -3.64 2.70
C TYR A 156 -15.23 -4.10 4.06
N TYR A 157 -14.66 -3.19 4.85
CA TYR A 157 -14.11 -3.52 6.16
C TYR A 157 -15.21 -3.95 7.14
N GLY A 158 -16.39 -3.31 7.11
CA GLY A 158 -17.54 -3.73 7.91
C GLY A 158 -18.01 -5.14 7.59
N ASN A 159 -18.14 -5.47 6.30
CA ASN A 159 -18.49 -6.82 5.87
C ASN A 159 -17.47 -7.86 6.29
N PHE A 160 -16.20 -7.55 6.07
CA PHE A 160 -15.10 -8.44 6.43
C PHE A 160 -15.09 -8.71 7.95
N ALA A 161 -15.24 -7.68 8.78
CA ALA A 161 -15.29 -7.83 10.24
C ALA A 161 -16.46 -8.71 10.71
N HIS A 162 -17.61 -8.66 10.03
CA HIS A 162 -18.79 -9.46 10.39
C HIS A 162 -18.79 -10.88 9.82
N THR A 163 -18.16 -11.10 8.66
CA THR A 163 -18.37 -12.34 7.89
C THR A 163 -17.10 -13.05 7.44
N GLY A 164 -15.95 -12.39 7.51
CA GLY A 164 -14.68 -12.86 6.94
C GLY A 164 -14.56 -12.67 5.42
N ASP A 165 -15.53 -12.05 4.74
CA ASP A 165 -15.52 -11.78 3.31
C ASP A 165 -15.95 -10.32 3.05
N PRO A 166 -15.11 -9.48 2.41
CA PRO A 166 -15.44 -8.06 2.18
C PRO A 166 -16.67 -7.87 1.27
N ASN A 167 -17.03 -8.88 0.48
CA ASN A 167 -18.16 -8.83 -0.47
C ASN A 167 -19.48 -9.30 0.13
N LYS A 168 -19.45 -9.94 1.31
CA LYS A 168 -20.62 -10.56 1.90
C LYS A 168 -21.26 -9.63 2.93
N PRO A 169 -22.49 -9.15 2.68
CA PRO A 169 -23.18 -8.28 3.63
C PRO A 169 -23.33 -8.91 5.02
N GLY A 170 -22.92 -8.17 6.06
CA GLY A 170 -23.24 -8.48 7.45
C GLY A 170 -24.71 -8.20 7.82
N SER A 171 -25.11 -8.53 9.05
CA SER A 171 -26.49 -8.30 9.52
C SER A 171 -26.83 -6.82 9.81
N HIS A 172 -25.82 -5.94 9.87
CA HIS A 172 -25.94 -4.52 10.23
C HIS A 172 -25.29 -3.62 9.18
N MET A 173 -25.73 -3.73 7.93
CA MET A 173 -25.11 -3.05 6.79
C MET A 173 -25.23 -1.52 6.85
N ALA A 174 -24.13 -0.83 6.55
CA ALA A 174 -24.18 0.51 6.02
C ALA A 174 -24.80 0.50 4.61
N GLN A 175 -25.57 1.55 4.28
CA GLN A 175 -26.07 1.76 2.92
C GLN A 175 -24.90 2.09 1.98
N GLY A 176 -25.04 1.83 0.68
CA GLY A 176 -24.02 2.18 -0.32
C GLY A 176 -23.06 1.05 -0.69
N LYS A 177 -23.58 -0.04 -1.27
CA LYS A 177 -22.76 -1.13 -1.82
C LYS A 177 -21.85 -0.60 -2.95
N PRO A 178 -20.53 -0.85 -2.90
CA PRO A 178 -19.60 -0.53 -3.98
C PRO A 178 -19.99 -1.19 -5.31
N ALA A 179 -19.63 -0.54 -6.42
CA ALA A 179 -19.98 -1.01 -7.76
C ALA A 179 -19.19 -2.26 -8.17
N ILE A 180 -17.95 -2.40 -7.70
CA ILE A 180 -17.07 -3.53 -7.98
C ILE A 180 -17.06 -4.50 -6.80
N PRO A 181 -16.84 -5.81 -7.02
CA PRO A 181 -16.47 -6.72 -5.94
C PRO A 181 -14.98 -6.59 -5.63
N TRP A 182 -14.57 -6.91 -4.40
CA TRP A 182 -13.17 -7.07 -4.02
C TRP A 182 -12.71 -8.51 -4.30
N PRO A 183 -11.93 -8.76 -5.36
CA PRO A 183 -11.51 -10.10 -5.73
C PRO A 183 -10.51 -10.67 -4.71
N PRO A 184 -10.56 -11.98 -4.40
CA PRO A 184 -9.50 -12.61 -3.65
C PRO A 184 -8.18 -12.57 -4.44
N TYR A 185 -7.07 -12.38 -3.75
CA TYR A 185 -5.75 -12.20 -4.32
C TYR A 185 -5.12 -13.57 -4.65
N LEU A 186 -5.59 -14.18 -5.74
CA LEU A 186 -5.22 -15.55 -6.14
C LEU A 186 -4.57 -15.61 -7.52
N GLN A 187 -3.69 -16.60 -7.72
CA GLN A 187 -3.04 -16.83 -9.01
C GLN A 187 -4.05 -17.16 -10.12
N SER A 188 -5.07 -17.97 -9.80
CA SER A 188 -6.16 -18.34 -10.72
C SER A 188 -6.99 -17.15 -11.18
N GLU A 189 -6.95 -16.04 -10.42
CA GLU A 189 -7.65 -14.80 -10.73
C GLU A 189 -6.71 -13.71 -11.24
N GLY A 190 -5.46 -14.05 -11.56
CA GLY A 190 -4.49 -13.10 -12.08
C GLY A 190 -3.88 -12.15 -11.04
N PHE A 191 -3.97 -12.47 -9.74
CA PHE A 191 -3.52 -11.61 -8.64
C PHE A 191 -4.14 -10.20 -8.72
N ARG A 192 -5.47 -10.16 -8.75
CA ARG A 192 -6.24 -8.90 -8.77
C ARG A 192 -6.39 -8.30 -7.38
N ASN A 193 -6.45 -6.98 -7.32
CA ASN A 193 -6.65 -6.21 -6.08
C ASN A 193 -7.63 -5.06 -6.31
N VAL A 194 -8.23 -4.56 -5.23
CA VAL A 194 -8.93 -3.27 -5.28
C VAL A 194 -7.89 -2.16 -5.21
N ARG A 195 -8.10 -1.14 -6.03
CA ARG A 195 -7.45 0.16 -5.93
C ARG A 195 -8.48 1.16 -5.43
N PHE A 196 -8.25 1.68 -4.24
CA PHE A 196 -9.06 2.72 -3.60
C PHE A 196 -8.59 4.09 -4.07
N ASP A 197 -9.40 4.75 -4.88
CA ASP A 197 -9.07 6.03 -5.52
C ASP A 197 -10.33 6.87 -5.81
N VAL A 198 -10.13 8.13 -6.15
CA VAL A 198 -11.18 9.06 -6.59
C VAL A 198 -11.09 9.24 -8.11
N PRO A 199 -12.22 9.34 -8.85
CA PRO A 199 -13.61 9.39 -8.37
C PRO A 199 -14.27 8.03 -8.12
N GLU A 200 -13.64 6.94 -8.53
CA GLU A 200 -14.18 5.59 -8.35
C GLU A 200 -13.09 4.56 -8.08
N ASP A 201 -13.43 3.57 -7.26
CA ASP A 201 -12.57 2.41 -7.04
C ASP A 201 -12.41 1.60 -8.33
N SER A 202 -11.26 0.95 -8.48
CA SER A 202 -10.95 0.12 -9.64
C SER A 202 -10.31 -1.20 -9.25
N ILE A 203 -10.19 -2.11 -10.22
CA ILE A 203 -9.47 -3.38 -10.06
C ILE A 203 -8.17 -3.32 -10.83
N ASP A 204 -7.06 -3.43 -10.11
CA ASP A 204 -5.75 -3.63 -10.69
C ASP A 204 -5.46 -5.13 -10.81
N GLN A 205 -4.51 -5.46 -11.68
CA GLN A 205 -4.00 -6.81 -11.85
C GLN A 205 -2.48 -6.79 -11.80
N GLN A 206 -1.87 -7.73 -11.05
CA GLN A 206 -0.41 -7.87 -10.96
C GLN A 206 0.30 -6.57 -10.49
N TYR A 207 -0.29 -5.86 -9.51
CA TYR A 207 0.28 -4.64 -8.93
C TYR A 207 1.77 -4.81 -8.57
N LEU A 208 2.59 -3.87 -9.05
CA LEU A 208 4.06 -3.81 -8.90
C LEU A 208 4.79 -5.10 -9.27
N GLN A 209 4.31 -5.86 -10.25
CA GLN A 209 4.87 -7.18 -10.52
C GLN A 209 6.38 -7.18 -10.76
N GLU A 210 6.89 -6.38 -11.69
CA GLU A 210 8.32 -6.35 -12.02
C GLU A 210 9.16 -5.88 -10.84
N ARG A 211 8.72 -4.81 -10.16
CA ARG A 211 9.41 -4.25 -8.98
C ARG A 211 9.50 -5.24 -7.84
N CYS A 212 8.39 -5.90 -7.53
CA CYS A 212 8.37 -6.85 -6.44
C CYS A 212 8.97 -8.20 -6.81
N ASP A 213 8.97 -8.61 -8.09
CA ASP A 213 9.73 -9.78 -8.52
C ASP A 213 11.25 -9.54 -8.39
N PHE A 214 11.71 -8.31 -8.64
CA PHE A 214 13.09 -7.91 -8.32
C PHE A 214 13.39 -8.05 -6.82
N TRP A 215 12.57 -7.45 -5.95
CA TRP A 215 12.78 -7.53 -4.50
C TRP A 215 12.67 -8.96 -3.96
N ASP A 216 11.72 -9.76 -4.47
CA ASP A 216 11.56 -11.17 -4.14
C ASP A 216 12.82 -11.98 -4.53
N SER A 217 13.52 -11.59 -5.61
CA SER A 217 14.70 -12.31 -6.12
C SER A 217 15.95 -12.13 -5.26
N ILE A 218 16.13 -10.95 -4.64
CA ILE A 218 17.25 -10.68 -3.72
C ILE A 218 16.84 -10.90 -2.26
N ASN A 219 15.53 -11.00 -1.99
CA ASN A 219 14.90 -11.30 -0.70
C ASN A 219 15.55 -10.60 0.51
N PRO A 220 15.64 -9.25 0.53
CA PRO A 220 16.33 -8.52 1.58
C PRO A 220 15.40 -8.21 2.76
N TYR A 221 14.18 -8.77 2.75
CA TYR A 221 13.15 -8.45 3.74
C TYR A 221 13.56 -8.92 5.14
N PRO A 222 13.19 -8.16 6.19
CA PRO A 222 13.41 -8.57 7.57
C PRO A 222 12.59 -9.79 8.02
#